data_AF-A0A853EML1-F1
#
_entry.id   AF-A0A853EML1-F1
#
_cell.length_a   1.000
_cell.length_b   1.000
_cell.length_c   1.000
_cell.angle_alpha   90.00
_cell.angle_beta   90.00
_cell.angle_gamma   90.00
#
_symmetry.space_group_name_H-M   'P 1'
#
loop_
_entity.id
_entity.type
_entity.pdbx_description
1 polymer ?
#
loop_
_entity_poly.entity_id
_entity_poly.type
_entity_poly.pdbx_seq_one_letter_code
_entity_poly.pdbx_strand_id
1 'polypeptide(L)'
;MLVRSYAAAIKRRYIQVNPPHLRVFMLFDLDYEGAGLAWEDNNLPMPAWAAINRENGGAHLAYALSAPVLTAEYGGRQKALRYLAALEAAYKAKLRGDVGFVSLITKNPEHPHWLTLRGVPDAIRGYDLEYLADFVDLDKFKPYIGRSNVEAVGLSRNCTVFNLVSRWAHKNVLAFKQQGYTVQGWLKEVHYQCMRVNGDFPVPMWEKEVKCISKSIANWVWYKFDIAASNR
;
A
#
# COMPACT_ATOMS: atom_id res chain seq x y z
N MET A 1 -0.58 -18.90 -3.02
CA MET A 1 -1.20 -18.87 -1.67
C MET A 1 -2.57 -19.50 -1.80
N LEU A 2 -2.90 -20.53 -1.02
CA LEU A 2 -4.20 -21.22 -1.12
C LEU A 2 -5.24 -20.42 -0.31
N VAL A 3 -6.27 -19.88 -0.98
CA VAL A 3 -7.41 -19.25 -0.32
C VAL A 3 -8.16 -20.33 0.47
N ARG A 4 -8.35 -20.11 1.77
CA ARG A 4 -9.05 -21.04 2.67
C ARG A 4 -10.53 -20.67 2.76
N SER A 5 -11.38 -21.67 3.01
CA SER A 5 -12.80 -21.43 3.23
C SER A 5 -13.03 -20.60 4.50
N TYR A 6 -14.16 -19.88 4.53
CA TYR A 6 -14.58 -19.08 5.68
C TYR A 6 -14.58 -19.89 6.99
N ALA A 7 -15.16 -21.09 6.97
CA ALA A 7 -15.24 -21.98 8.14
C ALA A 7 -13.87 -22.39 8.71
N ALA A 8 -12.83 -22.41 7.87
CA ALA A 8 -11.47 -22.66 8.30
C ALA A 8 -10.77 -21.38 8.80
N ALA A 9 -11.01 -20.24 8.13
CA ALA A 9 -10.42 -18.96 8.46
C ALA A 9 -10.85 -18.45 9.84
N ILE A 10 -12.14 -18.55 10.18
CA ILE A 10 -12.69 -18.05 11.44
C ILE A 10 -12.08 -18.69 12.70
N LYS A 11 -11.50 -19.90 12.56
CA LYS A 11 -10.83 -20.63 13.64
C LYS A 11 -9.36 -20.21 13.83
N ARG A 12 -8.82 -19.33 12.99
CA ARG A 12 -7.42 -18.87 13.06
C ARG A 12 -7.32 -17.56 13.81
N ARG A 13 -6.22 -17.38 14.56
CA ARG A 13 -5.90 -16.12 15.25
C ARG A 13 -5.73 -14.95 14.28
N TYR A 14 -5.19 -15.22 13.09
CA TYR A 14 -4.97 -14.22 12.05
C TYR A 14 -5.67 -14.65 10.78
N ILE A 15 -6.24 -13.68 10.07
CA ILE A 15 -6.97 -13.88 8.81
C ILE A 15 -6.58 -12.81 7.80
N GLN A 16 -6.70 -13.14 6.52
CA GLN A 16 -6.67 -12.18 5.44
C GLN A 16 -8.12 -11.80 5.12
N VAL A 17 -8.53 -10.59 5.51
CA VAL A 17 -9.91 -10.10 5.30
C VAL A 17 -10.12 -9.48 3.91
N ASN A 18 -9.04 -8.98 3.30
CA ASN A 18 -9.09 -8.40 1.97
C ASN A 18 -8.94 -9.50 0.91
N PRO A 19 -9.92 -9.68 -0.01
CA PRO A 19 -9.80 -10.64 -1.09
C PRO A 19 -8.66 -10.26 -2.05
N PRO A 20 -8.16 -11.21 -2.86
CA PRO A 20 -7.21 -10.89 -3.92
C PRO A 20 -7.74 -9.75 -4.80
N HIS A 21 -6.86 -8.81 -5.14
CA HIS A 21 -7.15 -7.69 -6.05
C HIS A 21 -8.19 -6.67 -5.58
N LEU A 22 -8.66 -6.75 -4.33
CA LEU A 22 -9.64 -5.82 -3.76
C LEU A 22 -9.21 -5.37 -2.36
N ARG A 23 -9.41 -4.09 -2.07
CA ARG A 23 -9.38 -3.54 -0.72
C ARG A 23 -10.81 -3.29 -0.29
N VAL A 24 -11.25 -4.01 0.74
CA VAL A 24 -12.56 -3.85 1.39
C VAL A 24 -12.42 -3.31 2.82
N PHE A 25 -11.24 -3.48 3.44
CA PHE A 25 -10.87 -2.88 4.71
C PHE A 25 -9.53 -2.15 4.62
N MET A 26 -9.45 -0.95 5.18
CA MET A 26 -8.16 -0.36 5.59
C MET A 26 -7.78 -0.94 6.94
N LEU A 27 -6.53 -1.41 7.07
CA LEU A 27 -6.06 -2.11 8.27
C LEU A 27 -4.88 -1.37 8.87
N PHE A 28 -4.90 -1.20 10.19
CA PHE A 28 -3.84 -0.52 10.93
C PHE A 28 -3.40 -1.39 12.10
N ASP A 29 -2.10 -1.69 12.17
CA ASP A 29 -1.49 -2.39 13.30
C ASP A 29 -0.82 -1.38 14.23
N LEU A 30 -1.20 -1.42 15.49
CA LEU A 30 -0.85 -0.44 16.51
C LEU A 30 -0.22 -1.18 17.70
N ASP A 31 1.11 -1.05 17.82
CA ASP A 31 1.92 -1.76 18.81
C ASP A 31 2.16 -0.93 20.09
N TYR A 32 1.08 -0.46 20.71
CA TYR A 32 1.14 0.25 21.98
C TYR A 32 -0.10 0.01 22.84
N GLU A 33 0.04 0.18 24.16
CA GLU A 33 -1.05 0.02 25.11
C GLU A 33 -2.18 1.04 24.85
N GLY A 34 -3.44 0.61 24.99
CA GLY A 34 -4.60 1.47 24.71
C GLY A 34 -4.95 1.61 23.22
N ALA A 35 -4.21 0.95 22.32
CA ALA A 35 -4.41 1.06 20.87
C ALA A 35 -5.84 0.75 20.37
N GLY A 36 -6.63 -0.01 21.13
CA GLY A 36 -8.02 -0.32 20.78
C GLY A 36 -8.94 0.90 20.69
N LEU A 37 -8.63 1.98 21.40
CA LEU A 37 -9.38 3.24 21.42
C LEU A 37 -8.61 4.40 20.78
N ALA A 38 -7.46 4.14 20.16
CA ALA A 38 -6.64 5.18 19.55
C ALA A 38 -7.36 5.99 18.46
N TRP A 39 -8.40 5.44 17.85
CA TRP A 39 -9.24 6.17 16.90
C TRP A 39 -10.01 7.32 17.58
N GLU A 40 -10.51 7.09 18.79
CA GLU A 40 -11.27 8.08 19.57
C GLU A 40 -10.33 9.18 20.05
N ASP A 41 -9.17 8.80 20.61
CA ASP A 41 -8.13 9.73 21.07
C ASP A 41 -7.62 10.66 19.96
N ASN A 42 -7.68 10.20 18.71
CA ASN A 42 -7.25 10.95 17.54
C ASN A 42 -8.41 11.61 16.79
N ASN A 43 -9.64 11.58 17.31
CA ASN A 43 -10.81 12.13 16.62
C ASN A 43 -10.94 11.60 15.18
N LEU A 44 -10.83 10.28 15.04
CA LEU A 44 -11.12 9.53 13.81
C LEU A 44 -12.50 8.89 13.93
N PRO A 45 -13.12 8.48 12.80
CA PRO A 45 -14.36 7.71 12.84
C PRO A 45 -14.17 6.39 13.56
N MET A 46 -15.27 5.84 14.09
CA MET A 46 -15.22 4.52 14.71
C MET A 46 -14.90 3.45 13.66
N PRO A 47 -13.93 2.55 13.91
CA PRO A 47 -13.64 1.43 13.01
C PRO A 47 -14.75 0.37 13.05
N ALA A 48 -14.82 -0.47 12.02
CA ALA A 48 -15.72 -1.63 12.00
C ALA A 48 -15.40 -2.61 13.15
N TRP A 49 -14.12 -2.76 13.48
CA TRP A 49 -13.69 -3.39 14.72
C TRP A 49 -12.29 -2.92 15.15
N ALA A 50 -12.02 -3.12 16.44
CA ALA A 50 -10.68 -3.12 17.02
C ALA A 50 -10.42 -4.49 17.65
N ALA A 51 -9.40 -5.21 17.17
CA ALA A 51 -8.99 -6.51 17.72
C ALA A 51 -7.73 -6.34 18.57
N ILE A 52 -7.89 -6.45 19.89
CA ILE A 52 -6.92 -6.06 20.91
C ILE A 52 -6.22 -7.31 21.47
N ASN A 53 -4.90 -7.22 21.60
CA ASN A 53 -4.12 -8.20 22.35
C ASN A 53 -4.31 -7.93 23.86
N ARG A 54 -4.81 -8.93 24.57
CA ARG A 54 -5.12 -8.87 26.00
C ARG A 54 -3.88 -8.72 26.87
N GLU A 55 -2.71 -9.15 26.38
CA GLU A 55 -1.46 -9.17 27.15
C GLU A 55 -0.73 -7.82 27.12
N ASN A 56 -0.68 -7.15 25.96
CA ASN A 56 0.11 -5.93 25.77
C ASN A 56 -0.70 -4.71 25.33
N GLY A 57 -2.02 -4.84 25.15
CA GLY A 57 -2.92 -3.75 24.75
C GLY A 57 -2.82 -3.31 23.29
N GLY A 58 -1.87 -3.83 22.51
CA GLY A 58 -1.71 -3.53 21.08
C GLY A 58 -2.87 -4.07 20.24
N ALA A 59 -3.30 -3.33 19.22
CA ALA A 59 -4.55 -3.59 18.52
C ALA A 59 -4.43 -3.50 17.00
N HIS A 60 -5.25 -4.25 16.29
CA HIS A 60 -5.51 -4.01 14.87
C HIS A 60 -6.84 -3.28 14.73
N LEU A 61 -6.85 -2.13 14.08
CA LEU A 61 -8.05 -1.41 13.69
C LEU A 61 -8.40 -1.72 12.24
N ALA A 62 -9.70 -1.91 11.97
CA ALA A 62 -10.19 -2.13 10.61
C ALA A 62 -11.33 -1.18 10.26
N TYR A 63 -11.16 -0.42 9.19
CA TYR A 63 -12.20 0.45 8.64
C TYR A 63 -12.80 -0.21 7.41
N ALA A 64 -14.10 -0.53 7.45
CA ALA A 64 -14.81 -1.06 6.30
C ALA A 64 -14.99 0.05 5.25
N LEU A 65 -14.81 -0.30 3.98
CA LEU A 65 -15.10 0.56 2.85
C LEU A 65 -16.48 0.20 2.29
N SER A 66 -17.37 1.20 2.16
CA SER A 66 -18.69 1.04 1.54
C SER A 66 -18.56 0.54 0.08
N ALA A 67 -17.55 1.05 -0.63
CA ALA A 67 -17.19 0.69 -2.00
C ALA A 67 -15.78 0.07 -2.04
N PRO A 68 -15.65 -1.22 -2.43
CA PRO A 68 -14.35 -1.87 -2.58
C PRO A 68 -13.46 -1.19 -3.62
N VAL A 69 -12.16 -1.06 -3.33
CA VAL A 69 -11.17 -0.49 -4.26
C VAL A 69 -10.38 -1.60 -4.94
N LEU A 70 -10.33 -1.57 -6.27
CA LEU A 70 -9.50 -2.49 -7.05
C LEU A 70 -8.01 -2.20 -6.81
N THR A 71 -7.25 -3.23 -6.44
CA THR A 71 -5.80 -3.15 -6.21
C THR A 71 -4.97 -3.69 -7.38
N ALA A 72 -5.59 -4.37 -8.34
CA ALA A 72 -4.95 -4.77 -9.59
C ALA A 72 -5.03 -3.66 -10.65
N GLU A 73 -3.98 -3.52 -11.46
CA GLU A 73 -3.98 -2.60 -12.59
C GLU A 73 -4.91 -3.10 -13.69
N TYR A 74 -6.12 -2.54 -13.76
CA TYR A 74 -7.02 -2.73 -14.89
C TYR A 74 -7.42 -1.37 -15.45
N GLY A 75 -6.91 -1.03 -16.63
CA GLY A 75 -7.47 0.05 -17.48
C GLY A 75 -7.51 1.47 -16.90
N GLY A 76 -6.54 1.88 -16.07
CA GLY A 76 -6.41 3.30 -15.67
C GLY A 76 -7.19 3.73 -14.42
N ARG A 77 -7.81 2.82 -13.64
CA ARG A 77 -8.45 3.12 -12.34
C ARG A 77 -7.47 3.38 -11.18
N GLN A 78 -6.35 4.03 -11.48
CA GLN A 78 -5.30 4.35 -10.51
C GLN A 78 -5.71 5.48 -9.54
N LYS A 79 -6.74 6.29 -9.87
CA LYS A 79 -7.15 7.43 -9.02
C LYS A 79 -7.67 6.96 -7.67
N ALA A 80 -8.60 6.01 -7.64
CA ALA A 80 -9.16 5.47 -6.40
C ALA A 80 -8.10 4.75 -5.57
N LEU A 81 -7.23 3.96 -6.21
CA LEU A 81 -6.13 3.27 -5.53
C LEU A 81 -5.13 4.25 -4.89
N ARG A 82 -4.74 5.32 -5.61
CA ARG A 82 -3.87 6.37 -5.06
C ARG A 82 -4.55 7.16 -3.95
N TYR A 83 -5.84 7.41 -4.07
CA TYR A 83 -6.61 8.12 -3.05
C TYR A 83 -6.73 7.30 -1.77
N LEU A 84 -7.08 6.02 -1.89
CA LEU A 84 -7.06 5.06 -0.79
C LEU A 84 -5.67 4.97 -0.15
N ALA A 85 -4.61 4.89 -0.96
CA ALA A 85 -3.24 4.83 -0.47
C ALA A 85 -2.87 6.08 0.36
N ALA A 86 -3.21 7.28 -0.13
CA ALA A 86 -3.01 8.53 0.59
C ALA A 86 -3.77 8.54 1.92
N LEU A 87 -5.01 8.06 1.93
CA LEU A 87 -5.85 7.94 3.11
C LEU A 87 -5.28 6.95 4.13
N GLU A 88 -4.85 5.76 3.69
CA GLU A 88 -4.17 4.77 4.54
C GLU A 88 -2.87 5.36 5.14
N ALA A 89 -2.10 6.13 4.39
CA ALA A 89 -0.90 6.80 4.91
C ALA A 89 -1.24 7.86 5.97
N ALA A 90 -2.25 8.69 5.71
CA ALA A 90 -2.67 9.74 6.62
C ALA A 90 -3.23 9.16 7.94
N TYR A 91 -4.07 8.13 7.87
CA TYR A 91 -4.57 7.41 9.04
C TYR A 91 -3.44 6.72 9.81
N LYS A 92 -2.52 6.06 9.11
CA LYS A 92 -1.36 5.41 9.76
C LYS A 92 -0.52 6.42 10.53
N ALA A 93 -0.22 7.58 9.92
CA ALA A 93 0.54 8.64 10.57
C ALA A 93 -0.20 9.17 11.81
N LYS A 94 -1.49 9.45 11.68
CA LYS A 94 -2.32 9.97 12.77
C LYS A 94 -2.46 8.97 13.92
N LEU A 95 -2.58 7.68 13.62
CA LEU A 95 -2.65 6.60 14.61
C LEU A 95 -1.28 6.15 15.15
N ARG A 96 -0.15 6.71 14.68
CA ARG A 96 1.20 6.21 14.99
C ARG A 96 1.34 4.70 14.73
N GLY A 97 0.72 4.22 13.66
CA GLY A 97 0.71 2.79 13.33
C GLY A 97 2.04 2.32 12.76
N ASP A 98 2.26 1.00 12.78
CA ASP A 98 3.51 0.40 12.34
C ASP A 98 3.79 0.70 10.84
N VAL A 99 4.95 1.28 10.59
CA VAL A 99 5.46 1.60 9.25
C VAL A 99 5.76 0.31 8.47
N GLY A 100 6.17 -0.76 9.15
CA GLY A 100 6.47 -2.07 8.56
C GLY A 100 5.22 -2.87 8.17
N PHE A 101 4.06 -2.55 8.74
CA PHE A 101 2.83 -3.29 8.53
C PHE A 101 2.27 -3.15 7.10
N VAL A 102 2.18 -4.28 6.40
CA VAL A 102 1.78 -4.40 4.99
C VAL A 102 0.28 -4.66 4.77
N SER A 103 -0.56 -4.58 5.81
CA SER A 103 -2.04 -4.72 5.71
C SER A 103 -2.53 -6.03 5.05
N LEU A 104 -1.72 -7.10 5.09
CA LEU A 104 -2.06 -8.37 4.44
C LEU A 104 -2.90 -9.28 5.35
N ILE A 105 -2.50 -9.41 6.61
CA ILE A 105 -3.19 -10.22 7.61
C ILE A 105 -3.56 -9.36 8.80
N THR A 106 -4.67 -9.67 9.45
CA THR A 106 -5.13 -8.98 10.66
C THR A 106 -5.52 -9.97 11.74
N LYS A 107 -5.48 -9.54 13.01
CA LYS A 107 -6.10 -10.23 14.13
C LYS A 107 -7.57 -10.52 13.78
N ASN A 108 -7.99 -11.76 13.93
CA ASN A 108 -9.33 -12.21 13.59
C ASN A 108 -10.34 -11.74 14.65
N PRO A 109 -11.28 -10.83 14.33
CA PRO A 109 -12.22 -10.29 15.31
C PRO A 109 -13.18 -11.33 15.90
N GLU A 110 -13.35 -12.49 15.26
CA GLU A 110 -14.21 -13.60 15.73
C GLU A 110 -13.46 -14.58 16.65
N HIS A 111 -12.14 -14.47 16.76
CA HIS A 111 -11.34 -15.42 17.51
C HIS A 111 -11.24 -15.02 19.00
N PRO A 112 -11.56 -15.90 19.97
CA PRO A 112 -11.67 -15.53 21.39
C PRO A 112 -10.35 -15.09 22.05
N HIS A 113 -9.22 -15.42 21.43
CA HIS A 113 -7.89 -14.98 21.87
C HIS A 113 -7.77 -13.45 21.93
N TRP A 114 -8.45 -12.72 21.05
CA TRP A 114 -8.44 -11.26 21.03
C TRP A 114 -9.62 -10.71 21.83
N LEU A 115 -9.42 -9.55 22.44
CA LEU A 115 -10.53 -8.74 22.91
C LEU A 115 -11.00 -7.89 21.72
N THR A 116 -12.23 -8.11 21.26
CA THR A 116 -12.76 -7.41 20.08
C THR A 116 -13.78 -6.37 20.51
N LEU A 117 -13.52 -5.11 20.18
CA LEU A 117 -14.53 -4.05 20.20
C LEU A 117 -15.17 -3.99 18.82
N ARG A 118 -16.50 -4.08 18.75
CA ARG A 118 -17.25 -4.00 17.49
C ARG A 118 -17.74 -2.57 17.28
N GLY A 119 -17.62 -2.10 16.05
CA GLY A 119 -18.16 -0.81 15.65
C GLY A 119 -19.68 -0.82 15.62
N VAL A 120 -20.25 0.39 15.57
CA VAL A 120 -21.68 0.58 15.30
C VAL A 120 -22.06 0.08 13.90
N PRO A 121 -23.36 -0.16 13.62
CA PRO A 121 -23.80 -0.69 12.33
C PRO A 121 -23.27 0.06 11.10
N ASP A 122 -23.17 1.38 11.17
CA ASP A 122 -22.68 2.19 10.04
C ASP A 122 -21.16 2.01 9.83
N ALA A 123 -20.38 1.87 10.90
CA ALA A 123 -18.96 1.54 10.81
C ALA A 123 -18.73 0.16 10.19
N ILE A 124 -19.61 -0.80 10.46
CA ILE A 124 -19.56 -2.16 9.90
C ILE A 124 -19.99 -2.18 8.43
N ARG A 125 -21.02 -1.42 8.05
CA ARG A 125 -21.44 -1.22 6.65
C ARG A 125 -20.34 -0.56 5.82
N GLY A 126 -19.55 0.29 6.47
CA GLY A 126 -18.38 0.92 5.89
C GLY A 126 -18.63 2.35 5.45
N TYR A 127 -17.52 3.05 5.27
CA TYR A 127 -17.51 4.46 4.93
C TYR A 127 -17.05 4.67 3.49
N ASP A 128 -17.55 5.74 2.89
CA ASP A 128 -16.99 6.28 1.65
C ASP A 128 -15.62 6.89 1.92
N LEU A 129 -14.73 6.87 0.92
CA LEU A 129 -13.36 7.38 1.08
C LEU A 129 -13.36 8.89 1.34
N GLU A 130 -14.33 9.60 0.76
CA GLU A 130 -14.55 11.03 0.95
C GLU A 130 -14.89 11.36 2.41
N TYR A 131 -15.78 10.58 3.03
CA TYR A 131 -16.10 10.77 4.45
C TYR A 131 -14.89 10.55 5.34
N LEU A 132 -14.12 9.49 5.10
CA LEU A 132 -12.90 9.21 5.87
C LEU A 132 -11.85 10.32 5.69
N ALA A 133 -11.80 10.95 4.52
CA ALA A 133 -10.86 12.03 4.24
C ALA A 133 -11.11 13.29 5.07
N ASP A 134 -12.34 13.56 5.51
CA ASP A 134 -12.67 14.73 6.32
C ASP A 134 -11.97 14.72 7.70
N PHE A 135 -11.46 13.57 8.14
CA PHE A 135 -10.81 13.39 9.44
C PHE A 135 -9.28 13.47 9.38
N VAL A 136 -8.70 13.67 8.21
CA VAL A 136 -7.25 13.71 8.01
C VAL A 136 -6.83 14.79 7.01
N ASP A 137 -5.63 15.34 7.20
CA ASP A 137 -5.06 16.28 6.23
C ASP A 137 -4.42 15.52 5.06
N LEU A 138 -5.23 15.24 4.03
CA LEU A 138 -4.76 14.52 2.85
C LEU A 138 -3.74 15.28 2.01
N ASP A 139 -3.67 16.61 2.08
CA ASP A 139 -2.77 17.38 1.22
C ASP A 139 -1.29 17.10 1.51
N LYS A 140 -0.98 16.71 2.75
CA LYS A 140 0.35 16.20 3.16
C LYS A 140 0.68 14.82 2.58
N PHE A 141 -0.32 14.06 2.18
CA PHE A 141 -0.21 12.67 1.72
C PHE A 141 -0.69 12.48 0.28
N LYS A 142 -0.89 13.56 -0.49
CA LYS A 142 -1.10 13.50 -1.94
C LYS A 142 0.27 13.39 -2.62
N PRO A 143 0.41 12.53 -3.64
CA PRO A 143 1.61 12.51 -4.46
C PRO A 143 1.73 13.86 -5.18
N TYR A 144 2.62 14.73 -4.69
CA TYR A 144 2.93 15.98 -5.37
C TYR A 144 3.49 15.61 -6.75
N ILE A 145 2.74 15.93 -7.81
CA ILE A 145 3.17 15.71 -9.18
C ILE A 145 4.38 16.62 -9.41
N GLY A 146 5.59 16.09 -9.25
CA GLY A 146 6.84 16.80 -9.52
C GLY A 146 7.87 16.84 -8.39
N ARG A 147 7.57 16.35 -7.17
CA ARG A 147 8.60 16.14 -6.14
C ARG A 147 8.45 14.79 -5.48
N SER A 148 9.61 14.17 -5.25
CA SER A 148 9.88 12.93 -4.55
C SER A 148 9.47 12.98 -3.07
N ASN A 149 8.21 13.31 -2.77
CA ASN A 149 7.70 13.06 -1.44
C ASN A 149 7.22 11.62 -1.37
N VAL A 150 8.21 10.75 -1.18
CA VAL A 150 8.11 9.30 -1.28
C VAL A 150 7.19 8.72 -0.19
N GLU A 151 7.02 9.43 0.93
CA GLU A 151 6.06 9.11 2.00
C GLU A 151 4.62 9.49 1.65
N ALA A 152 4.42 10.53 0.86
CA ALA A 152 3.11 11.09 0.51
C ALA A 152 2.40 10.33 -0.63
N VAL A 153 2.85 9.13 -0.99
CA VAL A 153 2.24 8.38 -2.09
C VAL A 153 1.35 7.25 -1.57
N GLY A 154 1.51 6.81 -0.31
CA GLY A 154 0.81 5.65 0.26
C GLY A 154 0.98 4.33 -0.51
N LEU A 155 1.68 4.36 -1.65
CA LEU A 155 2.10 3.21 -2.42
C LEU A 155 3.28 2.57 -1.70
N SER A 156 3.35 1.23 -1.73
CA SER A 156 4.49 0.50 -1.17
C SER A 156 5.80 1.02 -1.77
N ARG A 157 6.90 0.95 -1.01
CA ARG A 157 8.25 1.35 -1.47
C ARG A 157 8.58 0.74 -2.84
N ASN A 158 8.19 -0.51 -3.04
CA ASN A 158 8.30 -1.24 -4.29
C ASN A 158 7.58 -0.53 -5.45
N CYS A 159 6.30 -0.21 -5.26
CA CYS A 159 5.49 0.51 -6.24
C CYS A 159 6.05 1.90 -6.54
N THR A 160 6.58 2.60 -5.55
CA THR A 160 7.18 3.93 -5.75
C THR A 160 8.42 3.86 -6.64
N VAL A 161 9.35 2.94 -6.36
CA VAL A 161 10.53 2.70 -7.22
C VAL A 161 10.08 2.30 -8.63
N PHE A 162 9.12 1.37 -8.74
CA PHE A 162 8.62 0.92 -10.03
C PHE A 162 8.03 2.06 -10.85
N ASN A 163 7.17 2.88 -10.26
CA ASN A 163 6.48 3.97 -10.95
C ASN A 163 7.43 5.09 -11.40
N LEU A 164 8.39 5.46 -10.56
CA LEU A 164 9.35 6.51 -10.89
C LEU A 164 10.34 6.06 -11.96
N VAL A 165 10.93 4.87 -11.77
CA VAL A 165 11.98 4.36 -12.65
C VAL A 165 11.41 3.85 -13.97
N SER A 166 10.20 3.28 -14.02
CA SER A 166 9.59 2.88 -15.29
C SER A 166 9.38 4.07 -16.20
N ARG A 167 8.81 5.18 -15.72
CA ARG A 167 8.63 6.42 -16.50
C ARG A 167 9.96 6.99 -17.00
N TRP A 168 10.98 6.99 -16.15
CA TRP A 168 12.32 7.38 -16.57
C TRP A 168 12.86 6.42 -17.66
N ALA A 169 12.70 5.12 -17.48
CA ALA A 169 13.19 4.10 -18.40
C ALA A 169 12.54 4.23 -19.79
N HIS A 170 11.22 4.41 -19.84
CA HIS A 170 10.47 4.66 -21.08
C HIS A 170 11.00 5.88 -21.85
N LYS A 171 11.30 6.98 -21.16
CA LYS A 171 11.81 8.21 -21.79
C LYS A 171 13.24 8.06 -22.32
N ASN A 172 14.05 7.18 -21.72
CA ASN A 172 15.48 7.14 -21.98
C ASN A 172 15.93 5.94 -22.83
N VAL A 173 15.16 4.84 -22.88
CA VAL A 173 15.60 3.58 -23.54
C VAL A 173 16.10 3.77 -24.97
N LEU A 174 15.50 4.70 -25.72
CA LEU A 174 15.91 5.01 -27.09
C LEU A 174 17.32 5.59 -27.19
N ALA A 175 17.62 6.57 -26.35
CA ALA A 175 18.95 7.20 -26.32
C ALA A 175 20.02 6.16 -25.98
N PHE A 176 19.75 5.29 -24.99
CA PHE A 176 20.67 4.20 -24.64
C PHE A 176 20.85 3.20 -25.77
N LYS A 177 19.78 2.82 -26.48
CA LYS A 177 19.88 1.96 -27.68
C LYS A 177 20.72 2.61 -28.77
N GLN A 178 20.53 3.90 -29.04
CA GLN A 178 21.30 4.66 -30.04
C GLN A 178 22.77 4.80 -29.66
N GLN A 179 23.08 4.86 -28.37
CA GLN A 179 24.45 4.86 -27.83
C GLN A 179 25.11 3.48 -27.85
N GLY A 180 24.45 2.45 -28.39
CA GLY A 180 25.00 1.11 -28.53
C GLY A 180 25.00 0.27 -27.25
N TYR A 181 24.18 0.62 -26.25
CA TYR A 181 24.10 -0.17 -25.02
C TYR A 181 23.60 -1.58 -25.28
N THR A 182 24.20 -2.55 -24.60
CA THR A 182 23.66 -3.91 -24.51
C THR A 182 22.53 -3.98 -23.49
N VAL A 183 21.71 -5.04 -23.55
CA VAL A 183 20.68 -5.35 -22.53
C VAL A 183 21.30 -5.34 -21.11
N GLN A 184 22.50 -5.88 -20.96
CA GLN A 184 23.19 -5.93 -19.66
C GLN A 184 23.63 -4.55 -19.19
N GLY A 185 24.12 -3.69 -20.11
CA GLY A 185 24.43 -2.30 -19.81
C GLY A 185 23.17 -1.52 -19.40
N TRP A 186 22.08 -1.70 -20.13
CA TRP A 186 20.78 -1.11 -19.81
C TRP A 186 20.25 -1.56 -18.44
N LEU A 187 20.30 -2.86 -18.14
CA LEU A 187 19.88 -3.39 -16.85
C LEU A 187 20.68 -2.78 -15.70
N LYS A 188 22.00 -2.59 -15.86
CA LYS A 188 22.84 -1.91 -14.86
C LYS A 188 22.38 -0.47 -14.62
N GLU A 189 22.07 0.26 -15.68
CA GLU A 189 21.60 1.64 -15.55
C GLU A 189 20.22 1.71 -14.87
N VAL A 190 19.26 0.89 -15.30
CA VAL A 190 17.93 0.81 -14.64
C VAL A 190 18.09 0.42 -13.17
N HIS A 191 18.99 -0.51 -12.86
CA HIS A 191 19.28 -0.89 -11.48
C HIS A 191 19.87 0.26 -10.67
N TYR A 192 20.82 1.01 -11.24
CA TYR A 192 21.37 2.21 -10.61
C TYR A 192 20.27 3.24 -10.30
N GLN A 193 19.36 3.50 -11.24
CA GLN A 193 18.22 4.39 -11.01
C GLN A 193 17.28 3.88 -9.90
N CYS A 194 16.99 2.57 -9.87
CA CYS A 194 16.23 1.96 -8.78
C CYS A 194 16.91 2.11 -7.42
N MET A 195 18.23 1.89 -7.35
CA MET A 195 19.01 2.04 -6.13
C MET A 195 19.03 3.48 -5.64
N ARG A 196 19.11 4.45 -6.56
CA ARG A 196 19.04 5.88 -6.24
C ARG A 196 17.72 6.24 -5.57
N VAL A 197 16.58 5.89 -6.19
CA VAL A 197 15.25 6.13 -5.59
C VAL A 197 15.09 5.36 -4.28
N ASN A 198 15.65 4.16 -4.18
CA ASN A 198 15.62 3.39 -2.93
C ASN A 198 16.43 4.03 -1.80
N GLY A 199 17.49 4.77 -2.12
CA GLY A 199 18.30 5.51 -1.16
C GLY A 199 17.58 6.71 -0.54
N ASP A 200 16.52 7.21 -1.20
CA ASP A 200 15.73 8.34 -0.71
C ASP A 200 14.69 7.93 0.35
N PHE A 201 14.47 6.64 0.59
CA PHE A 201 13.58 6.18 1.67
C PHE A 201 14.28 6.29 3.04
N PRO A 202 13.56 6.69 4.11
CA PRO A 202 14.09 6.63 5.48
C PRO A 202 14.54 5.22 5.89
N VAL A 203 13.84 4.20 5.39
CA VAL A 203 14.21 2.79 5.53
C VAL A 203 14.25 2.14 4.14
N PRO A 204 15.44 2.05 3.52
CA PRO A 204 15.61 1.45 2.19
C PRO A 204 15.15 -0.02 2.14
N MET A 205 14.65 -0.44 0.98
CA MET A 205 14.38 -1.86 0.72
C MET A 205 15.69 -2.64 0.58
N TRP A 206 15.60 -3.95 0.74
CA TRP A 206 16.74 -4.84 0.59
C TRP A 206 17.16 -4.91 -0.89
N GLU A 207 18.46 -5.02 -1.16
CA GLU A 207 19.00 -5.02 -2.52
C GLU A 207 18.38 -6.10 -3.42
N LYS A 208 18.03 -7.27 -2.84
CA LYS A 208 17.34 -8.35 -3.56
C LYS A 208 15.98 -7.91 -4.10
N GLU A 209 15.23 -7.11 -3.33
CA GLU A 209 13.95 -6.58 -3.75
C GLU A 209 14.11 -5.56 -4.88
N VAL A 210 15.10 -4.66 -4.75
CA VAL A 210 15.41 -3.66 -5.78
C VAL A 210 15.86 -4.32 -7.10
N LYS A 211 16.63 -5.40 -7.03
CA LYS A 211 17.04 -6.21 -8.21
C LYS A 211 15.85 -6.83 -8.93
N CYS A 212 14.83 -7.27 -8.22
CA CYS A 212 13.61 -7.80 -8.85
C CYS A 212 12.87 -6.70 -9.62
N ILE A 213 12.73 -5.52 -9.02
CA ILE A 213 12.08 -4.36 -9.66
C ILE A 213 12.85 -3.93 -10.90
N SER A 214 14.17 -3.76 -10.81
CA SER A 214 14.99 -3.30 -11.93
C SER A 214 14.97 -4.27 -13.11
N LYS A 215 14.99 -5.58 -12.86
CA LYS A 215 14.84 -6.61 -13.91
C LYS A 215 13.50 -6.51 -14.61
N SER A 216 12.42 -6.34 -13.86
CA SER A 216 11.06 -6.21 -14.41
C SER A 216 10.97 -5.03 -15.37
N ILE A 217 11.40 -3.85 -14.92
CA ILE A 217 11.38 -2.62 -15.73
C ILE A 217 12.29 -2.75 -16.94
N ALA A 218 13.55 -3.14 -16.73
CA ALA A 218 14.56 -3.17 -17.79
C ALA A 218 14.14 -4.11 -18.93
N ASN A 219 13.68 -5.32 -18.60
CA ASN A 219 13.25 -6.30 -19.59
C ASN A 219 12.01 -5.84 -20.34
N TRP A 220 10.99 -5.35 -19.63
CA TRP A 220 9.77 -4.89 -20.27
C TRP A 220 10.08 -3.73 -21.24
N VAL A 221 10.80 -2.72 -20.79
CA VAL A 221 11.08 -1.53 -21.60
C VAL A 221 12.03 -1.86 -22.76
N TRP A 222 12.99 -2.78 -22.57
CA TRP A 222 13.92 -3.11 -23.65
C TRP A 222 13.28 -3.95 -24.77
N TYR A 223 12.45 -4.93 -24.41
CA TYR A 223 11.93 -5.93 -25.34
C TYR A 223 10.49 -5.69 -25.79
N LYS A 224 9.67 -5.03 -24.97
CA LYS A 224 8.21 -4.88 -25.22
C LYS A 224 7.79 -3.46 -25.54
N PHE A 225 8.67 -2.47 -25.36
CA PHE A 225 8.33 -1.09 -25.71
C PHE A 225 8.38 -0.87 -27.21
N ASP A 226 7.20 -0.78 -27.83
CA ASP A 226 6.98 -0.35 -29.21
C ASP A 226 6.51 1.12 -29.22
N ILE A 227 7.26 1.97 -29.91
CA ILE A 227 7.06 3.43 -29.93
C ILE A 227 5.89 3.82 -30.84
N ALA A 228 5.52 2.99 -31.82
CA ALA A 228 4.42 3.28 -32.74
C ALA A 228 3.06 3.38 -32.01
N ALA A 229 2.93 2.73 -30.85
CA ALA A 229 1.74 2.77 -30.01
C ALA A 229 1.74 3.90 -28.96
N SER A 230 2.91 4.47 -28.62
CA SER A 230 3.04 5.45 -27.52
C SER A 230 2.95 6.91 -27.96
N ASN A 231 3.08 7.18 -29.26
CA ASN A 231 2.96 8.52 -29.86
C ASN A 231 1.60 8.75 -30.55
N ARG A 232 0.58 7.92 -30.26
CA ARG A 232 -0.82 8.14 -30.65
C ARG A 232 -1.62 8.72 -29.48
#